data_AF-A0A257PEL9-F1
#
_entry.id   AF-A0A257PEL9-F1
#
_cell.length_a   1.000
_cell.length_b   1.000
_cell.length_c   1.000
_cell.angle_alpha   90.00
_cell.angle_beta   90.00
_cell.angle_gamma   90.00
#
_symmetry.space_group_name_H-M   'P 1'
#
loop_
_entity.id
_entity.type
_entity.pdbx_description
1 polymer ?
#
loop_
_entity_poly.entity_id
_entity_poly.type
_entity_poly.pdbx_seq_one_letter_code
_entity_poly.pdbx_strand_id
1 'polypeptide(L)'
;MTHETGAEFLSDWQKNAEILKDTYNPAQEHDACGVGLVAALDGKKRRDIVQAGIDALKALWHRGAVDADGKTGDGAGIHIEIPQDFFAAEIRESGDELREGEIAVGMVFLPKTDLDAQERCRQIVETEILNFGYRIYGWRQVPINVDCIGEKANATRPEIEQIMLWNARGVSEDVFERELYIIRRKIEKAAIAAQIPELYLCSLSCRSIIYKGMFLAESLTDFYPDLLDQRFVSRFAIYHQRYSTNTFPTWRLAQPFRMLAHNGEVNTLAGNVNWMSSHETRL
;
A
#
# COMPACT_ATOMS: atom_id res chain seq x y z
N MET A 1 2.94 -45.89 7.15
CA MET A 1 3.81 -44.76 6.78
C MET A 1 5.07 -45.37 6.18
N THR A 2 5.15 -45.41 4.86
CA THR A 2 6.35 -45.86 4.16
C THR A 2 7.41 -44.79 4.33
N HIS A 3 8.53 -45.14 4.96
CA HIS A 3 9.67 -44.24 5.11
C HIS A 3 10.37 -44.14 3.76
N GLU A 4 10.09 -43.08 3.02
CA GLU A 4 10.88 -42.71 1.84
C GLU A 4 12.29 -42.37 2.31
N THR A 5 13.28 -43.09 1.80
CA THR A 5 14.68 -42.81 2.08
C THR A 5 15.18 -41.66 1.20
N GLY A 6 16.19 -40.92 1.65
CA GLY A 6 16.74 -39.81 0.86
C GLY A 6 17.30 -40.24 -0.50
N ALA A 7 17.71 -41.50 -0.63
CA ALA A 7 18.15 -42.07 -1.91
C ALA A 7 16.98 -42.32 -2.88
N GLU A 8 15.84 -42.79 -2.36
CA GLU A 8 14.61 -42.97 -3.14
C GLU A 8 14.07 -41.61 -3.61
N PHE A 9 14.02 -40.61 -2.73
CA PHE A 9 13.63 -39.25 -3.09
C PHE A 9 14.49 -38.65 -4.21
N LEU A 10 15.81 -38.78 -4.13
CA LEU A 10 16.73 -38.26 -5.15
C LEU A 10 16.54 -38.95 -6.51
N SER A 11 16.34 -40.27 -6.49
CA SER A 11 16.06 -41.05 -7.69
C SER A 11 14.74 -40.62 -8.35
N ASP A 12 13.68 -40.46 -7.56
CA ASP A 12 12.37 -40.05 -8.04
C ASP A 12 12.38 -38.59 -8.53
N TRP A 13 13.09 -37.71 -7.84
CA TRP A 13 13.30 -36.32 -8.28
C TRP A 13 14.02 -36.26 -9.64
N GLN A 14 15.11 -37.00 -9.82
CA GLN A 14 15.85 -37.03 -11.09
C GLN A 14 14.99 -37.58 -12.23
N LYS A 15 14.22 -38.64 -11.97
CA LYS A 15 13.31 -39.23 -12.94
C LYS A 15 12.20 -38.26 -13.35
N ASN A 16 11.61 -37.56 -12.39
CA ASN A 16 10.60 -36.53 -12.64
C ASN A 16 11.18 -35.32 -13.38
N ALA A 17 12.40 -34.89 -13.03
CA ALA A 17 13.08 -33.79 -13.70
C ALA A 17 13.37 -34.11 -15.18
N GLU A 18 13.80 -35.33 -15.50
CA GLU A 18 13.99 -35.78 -16.90
C GLU A 18 12.68 -35.88 -17.67
N ILE A 19 11.57 -36.32 -17.04
CA ILE A 19 10.24 -36.33 -17.67
C ILE A 19 9.76 -34.90 -17.98
N LEU A 20 10.03 -33.95 -17.08
CA LEU A 20 9.55 -32.58 -17.19
C LEU A 20 10.45 -31.68 -18.07
N LYS A 21 11.66 -32.13 -18.40
CA LYS A 21 12.71 -31.39 -19.10
C LYS A 21 12.26 -30.75 -20.43
N ASP A 22 11.39 -31.43 -21.16
CA ASP A 22 10.87 -30.97 -22.45
C ASP A 22 9.43 -30.40 -22.37
N THR A 23 8.83 -30.39 -21.17
CA THR A 23 7.47 -29.84 -20.94
C THR A 23 7.47 -28.40 -20.46
N TYR A 24 8.61 -27.89 -20.03
CA TYR A 24 8.78 -26.55 -19.49
C TYR A 24 9.81 -25.80 -20.33
N ASN A 25 9.38 -24.75 -21.02
CA ASN A 25 10.26 -23.80 -21.66
C ASN A 25 10.39 -22.57 -20.75
N PRO A 26 11.57 -22.23 -20.21
CA PRO A 26 11.77 -21.03 -19.40
C PRO A 26 11.35 -19.74 -20.12
N ALA A 27 11.36 -19.73 -21.47
CA ALA A 27 10.87 -18.59 -22.25
C ALA A 27 9.34 -18.41 -22.24
N GLN A 28 8.60 -19.37 -21.68
CA GLN A 28 7.15 -19.31 -21.45
C GLN A 28 6.79 -18.93 -20.00
N GLU A 29 7.77 -18.75 -19.12
CA GLU A 29 7.52 -18.09 -17.83
C GLU A 29 7.21 -16.62 -18.08
N HIS A 30 5.94 -16.28 -17.92
CA HIS A 30 5.50 -14.92 -17.82
C HIS A 30 5.42 -14.55 -16.35
N ASP A 31 6.40 -13.79 -15.86
CA ASP A 31 6.28 -13.12 -14.57
C ASP A 31 5.04 -12.22 -14.59
N ALA A 32 4.10 -12.58 -13.73
CA ALA A 32 2.87 -11.85 -13.53
C ALA A 32 3.15 -10.70 -12.54
N CYS A 33 2.60 -9.51 -12.77
CA CYS A 33 2.89 -8.24 -12.10
C CYS A 33 4.08 -7.43 -12.69
N GLY A 34 4.12 -6.14 -12.39
CA GLY A 34 5.24 -5.25 -12.71
C GLY A 34 5.57 -4.36 -11.53
N VAL A 35 6.86 -4.15 -11.25
CA VAL A 35 7.36 -3.28 -10.17
C VAL A 35 8.47 -2.38 -10.70
N GLY A 36 8.63 -1.19 -10.13
CA GLY A 36 9.80 -0.37 -10.41
C GLY A 36 9.99 0.79 -9.44
N LEU A 37 11.13 1.46 -9.63
CA LEU A 37 11.59 2.58 -8.82
C LEU A 37 12.15 3.66 -9.74
N VAL A 38 11.68 4.89 -9.56
CA VAL A 38 12.34 6.10 -10.08
C VAL A 38 12.94 6.85 -8.89
N ALA A 39 14.17 7.33 -9.01
CA ALA A 39 14.82 8.11 -7.96
C ALA A 39 15.68 9.24 -8.50
N ALA A 40 15.66 10.37 -7.80
CA ALA A 40 16.53 11.52 -8.03
C ALA A 40 17.87 11.30 -7.31
N LEU A 41 18.95 11.06 -8.07
CA LEU A 41 20.28 10.80 -7.52
C LEU A 41 20.90 12.00 -6.79
N ASP A 42 20.44 13.21 -7.10
CA ASP A 42 20.86 14.46 -6.45
C ASP A 42 20.06 14.76 -5.16
N GLY A 43 19.11 13.90 -4.80
CA GLY A 43 18.30 14.04 -3.59
C GLY A 43 17.33 15.23 -3.61
N LYS A 44 17.01 15.79 -4.78
CA LYS A 44 16.07 16.92 -4.90
C LYS A 44 14.67 16.44 -5.26
N LYS A 45 13.65 16.95 -4.54
CA LYS A 45 12.24 16.67 -4.84
C LYS A 45 11.87 17.31 -6.17
N ARG A 46 11.24 16.55 -7.06
CA ARG A 46 10.79 17.05 -8.37
C ARG A 46 9.48 16.38 -8.80
N ARG A 47 8.72 17.08 -9.65
CA ARG A 47 7.46 16.59 -10.23
C ARG A 47 7.70 15.52 -11.29
N ASP A 48 8.81 15.62 -12.03
CA ASP A 48 9.20 14.66 -13.08
C ASP A 48 9.37 13.23 -12.54
N ILE A 49 9.83 13.06 -11.30
CA ILE A 49 9.94 11.75 -10.64
C ILE A 49 8.57 11.09 -10.46
N VAL A 50 7.58 11.85 -9.99
CA VAL A 50 6.21 11.35 -9.80
C VAL A 50 5.57 11.05 -11.15
N GLN A 51 5.74 11.95 -12.13
CA GLN A 51 5.24 11.75 -13.49
C GLN A 51 5.85 10.50 -14.14
N ALA A 52 7.15 10.28 -14.00
CA ALA A 52 7.82 9.09 -14.52
C ALA A 52 7.28 7.80 -13.88
N GLY A 53 6.96 7.81 -12.58
CA GLY A 53 6.31 6.67 -11.92
C GLY A 53 4.90 6.40 -12.47
N ILE A 54 4.12 7.45 -12.74
CA ILE A 54 2.78 7.36 -13.36
C ILE A 54 2.89 6.81 -14.79
N ASP A 55 3.81 7.35 -15.59
CA ASP A 55 4.02 6.93 -16.99
C ASP A 55 4.49 5.48 -17.06
N ALA A 56 5.35 5.06 -16.12
CA ALA A 56 5.77 3.67 -16.02
C ALA A 56 4.59 2.73 -15.69
N LEU A 57 3.71 3.11 -14.77
CA LEU A 57 2.48 2.34 -14.48
C LEU A 57 1.58 2.21 -15.72
N LYS A 58 1.41 3.30 -16.48
CA LYS A 58 0.67 3.29 -17.75
C LYS A 58 1.29 2.32 -18.77
N ALA A 59 2.59 2.05 -18.70
CA ALA A 59 3.24 1.09 -19.59
C ALA A 59 3.10 -0.38 -19.14
N LEU A 60 2.62 -0.65 -17.93
CA LEU A 60 2.55 -2.00 -17.34
C LEU A 60 1.19 -2.69 -17.50
N TRP A 61 0.23 -2.08 -18.20
CA TRP A 61 -1.12 -2.64 -18.38
C TRP A 61 -1.11 -4.07 -18.96
N HIS A 62 -0.18 -4.36 -19.86
CA HIS A 62 -0.01 -5.68 -20.49
C HIS A 62 0.46 -6.78 -19.52
N ARG A 63 0.83 -6.43 -18.27
CA ARG A 63 1.29 -7.34 -17.22
C ARG A 63 0.34 -7.46 -16.02
N GLY A 64 -0.80 -6.74 -16.06
CA GLY A 64 -1.86 -6.87 -15.08
C GLY A 64 -2.96 -7.81 -15.60
N ALA A 65 -3.68 -8.46 -14.69
CA ALA A 65 -4.93 -9.10 -15.08
C ALA A 65 -6.03 -8.03 -15.12
N VAL A 66 -6.86 -8.15 -16.14
CA VAL A 66 -8.08 -7.34 -16.31
C VAL A 66 -9.25 -8.30 -16.14
N ASP A 67 -10.19 -7.95 -15.25
CA ASP A 67 -11.43 -8.72 -15.10
C ASP A 67 -12.28 -8.60 -16.38
N ALA A 68 -13.29 -9.45 -16.52
CA ALA A 68 -14.17 -9.48 -17.69
C ALA A 68 -14.93 -8.16 -17.93
N ASP A 69 -15.01 -7.28 -16.91
CA ASP A 69 -15.64 -5.96 -17.01
C ASP A 69 -14.74 -4.89 -17.68
N GLY A 70 -13.49 -5.22 -18.00
CA GLY A 70 -12.55 -4.32 -18.69
C GLY A 70 -12.05 -3.14 -17.85
N LYS A 71 -12.46 -3.02 -16.58
CA LYS A 71 -12.13 -1.88 -15.69
C LYS A 71 -11.52 -2.31 -14.37
N THR A 72 -11.90 -3.47 -13.85
CA THR A 72 -11.37 -4.01 -12.61
C THR A 72 -9.99 -4.61 -12.88
N GLY A 73 -8.97 -4.01 -12.27
CA GLY A 73 -7.62 -4.56 -12.20
C GLY A 73 -7.32 -5.18 -10.84
N ASP A 74 -6.34 -6.07 -10.78
CA ASP A 74 -5.94 -6.81 -9.57
C ASP A 74 -5.22 -5.98 -8.48
N GLY A 75 -4.98 -4.71 -8.77
CA GLY A 75 -4.43 -3.74 -7.84
C GLY A 75 -3.21 -3.01 -8.41
N ALA A 76 -3.24 -1.70 -8.32
CA ALA A 76 -2.14 -0.82 -8.71
C ALA A 76 -1.86 0.20 -7.61
N GLY A 77 -0.65 0.77 -7.62
CA GLY A 77 -0.35 1.86 -6.71
C GLY A 77 1.02 2.49 -6.93
N ILE A 78 1.19 3.62 -6.26
CA ILE A 78 2.41 4.42 -6.23
C ILE A 78 2.72 4.84 -4.79
N HIS A 79 3.99 4.83 -4.43
CA HIS A 79 4.53 5.25 -3.14
C HIS A 79 5.56 6.34 -3.38
N ILE A 80 5.29 7.51 -2.81
CA ILE A 80 6.06 8.74 -2.98
C ILE A 80 6.28 9.41 -1.62
N GLU A 81 7.09 10.45 -1.59
CA GLU A 81 7.15 11.34 -0.43
C GLU A 81 5.85 12.11 -0.24
N ILE A 82 5.58 12.51 1.00
CA ILE A 82 4.47 13.41 1.32
C ILE A 82 4.76 14.78 0.67
N PRO A 83 3.91 15.25 -0.25
CA PRO A 83 4.06 16.57 -0.85
C PRO A 83 3.61 17.65 0.15
N GLN A 84 4.57 18.12 0.95
CA GLN A 84 4.32 19.03 2.08
C GLN A 84 3.54 20.30 1.66
N ASP A 85 3.88 20.89 0.50
CA ASP A 85 3.20 22.10 0.00
C ASP A 85 1.73 21.86 -0.37
N PHE A 86 1.40 20.66 -0.83
CA PHE A 86 0.02 20.26 -1.13
C PHE A 86 -0.79 20.20 0.17
N PHE A 87 -0.34 19.40 1.13
CA PHE A 87 -1.04 19.24 2.41
C PHE A 87 -1.09 20.53 3.24
N ALA A 88 -0.05 21.37 3.16
CA ALA A 88 -0.05 22.68 3.81
C ALA A 88 -1.10 23.63 3.21
N ALA A 89 -1.47 23.47 1.95
CA ALA A 89 -2.57 24.23 1.36
C ALA A 89 -3.93 23.70 1.84
N GLU A 90 -4.11 22.37 1.82
CA GLU A 90 -5.35 21.73 2.30
C GLU A 90 -5.68 22.09 3.76
N ILE A 91 -4.68 22.12 4.65
CA ILE A 91 -4.85 22.54 6.05
C ILE A 91 -5.31 24.00 6.16
N ARG A 92 -4.77 24.89 5.33
CA ARG A 92 -5.17 26.30 5.32
C ARG A 92 -6.56 26.48 4.74
N GLU A 93 -6.92 25.71 3.72
CA GLU A 93 -8.25 25.73 3.12
C GLU A 93 -9.33 25.21 4.08
N SER A 94 -8.99 24.27 4.97
CA SER A 94 -9.89 23.85 6.06
C SER A 94 -10.02 24.88 7.19
N GLY A 95 -9.29 26.01 7.12
CA GLY A 95 -9.35 27.09 8.11
C GLY A 95 -8.46 26.91 9.34
N ASP A 96 -7.54 25.94 9.33
CA ASP A 96 -6.55 25.77 10.39
C ASP A 96 -5.22 26.45 9.99
N GLU A 97 -4.38 26.70 10.98
CA GLU A 97 -3.07 27.30 10.81
C GLU A 97 -1.98 26.25 10.81
N LEU A 98 -1.09 26.33 9.82
CA LEU A 98 0.07 25.45 9.74
C LEU A 98 1.01 25.65 10.93
N ARG A 99 1.38 24.57 11.61
CA ARG A 99 2.40 24.53 12.67
C ARG A 99 3.78 24.24 12.08
N GLU A 100 4.81 24.58 12.84
CA GLU A 100 6.19 24.28 12.44
C GLU A 100 6.45 22.76 12.38
N GLY A 101 7.32 22.37 11.45
CA GLY A 101 7.71 20.98 11.22
C GLY A 101 7.01 20.33 10.03
N GLU A 102 7.32 19.06 9.82
CA GLU A 102 6.71 18.26 8.74
C GLU A 102 5.30 17.81 9.11
N ILE A 103 4.40 17.87 8.13
CA ILE A 103 3.08 17.29 8.21
C ILE A 103 3.21 15.78 8.04
N ALA A 104 2.66 15.03 8.98
CA ALA A 104 2.47 13.59 8.83
C ALA A 104 1.06 13.28 8.32
N VAL A 105 0.97 12.24 7.50
CA VAL A 105 -0.28 11.83 6.86
C VAL A 105 -0.50 10.34 7.06
N GLY A 106 -1.68 9.98 7.54
CA GLY A 106 -2.21 8.62 7.48
C GLY A 106 -3.12 8.47 6.27
N MET A 107 -2.82 7.55 5.36
CA MET A 107 -3.73 7.15 4.28
C MET A 107 -4.52 5.94 4.74
N VAL A 108 -5.82 6.12 4.97
CA VAL A 108 -6.67 5.17 5.71
C VAL A 108 -7.82 4.68 4.82
N PHE A 109 -8.02 3.37 4.84
CA PHE A 109 -9.21 2.71 4.33
C PHE A 109 -10.13 2.40 5.50
N LEU A 110 -11.38 2.86 5.40
CA LEU A 110 -12.44 2.71 6.37
C LEU A 110 -13.58 1.84 5.79
N PRO A 111 -14.45 1.24 6.63
CA PRO A 111 -15.68 0.61 6.18
C PRO A 111 -16.51 1.57 5.31
N LYS A 112 -17.00 1.16 4.14
CA LYS A 112 -17.75 2.06 3.24
C LYS A 112 -19.22 2.23 3.64
N THR A 113 -19.88 1.15 4.06
CA THR A 113 -21.35 1.11 4.22
C THR A 113 -21.83 1.21 5.67
N ASP A 114 -20.94 1.07 6.64
CA ASP A 114 -21.25 1.13 8.08
C ASP A 114 -20.68 2.42 8.68
N LEU A 115 -21.53 3.45 8.81
CA LEU A 115 -21.14 4.76 9.35
C LEU A 115 -20.75 4.68 10.83
N ASP A 116 -21.38 3.82 11.62
CA ASP A 116 -21.03 3.63 13.04
C ASP A 116 -19.65 2.98 13.16
N ALA A 117 -19.31 2.04 12.27
CA ALA A 117 -17.96 1.49 12.18
C ALA A 117 -16.94 2.54 11.70
N GLN A 118 -17.28 3.40 10.74
CA GLN A 118 -16.39 4.50 10.32
C GLN A 118 -16.03 5.41 11.49
N GLU A 119 -17.03 5.89 12.25
CA GLU A 119 -16.78 6.76 13.41
C GLU A 119 -15.95 6.07 14.48
N ARG A 120 -16.23 4.79 14.79
CA ARG A 120 -15.38 4.00 15.69
C ARG A 120 -13.95 3.88 15.18
N CYS A 121 -13.75 3.69 13.87
CA CYS A 121 -12.42 3.67 13.27
C CYS A 121 -11.70 5.01 13.44
N ARG A 122 -12.36 6.14 13.15
CA ARG A 122 -11.78 7.47 13.34
C ARG A 122 -11.40 7.69 14.79
N GLN A 123 -12.29 7.35 15.73
CA GLN A 123 -12.02 7.43 17.18
C GLN A 123 -10.81 6.59 17.60
N ILE A 124 -10.68 5.35 17.12
CA ILE A 124 -9.50 4.51 17.42
C ILE A 124 -8.22 5.17 16.90
N VAL A 125 -8.23 5.65 15.65
CA VAL A 125 -7.08 6.31 15.03
C VAL A 125 -6.68 7.56 15.82
N GLU A 126 -7.63 8.45 16.08
CA GLU A 126 -7.41 9.68 16.84
C GLU A 126 -6.92 9.40 18.26
N THR A 127 -7.54 8.44 18.95
CA THR A 127 -7.18 8.08 20.33
C THR A 127 -5.73 7.64 20.43
N GLU A 128 -5.26 6.74 19.55
CA GLU A 128 -3.89 6.25 19.61
C GLU A 128 -2.87 7.34 19.26
N ILE A 129 -3.21 8.26 18.35
CA ILE A 129 -2.37 9.42 18.00
C ILE A 129 -2.27 10.39 19.18
N LEU A 130 -3.40 10.73 19.80
CA LEU A 130 -3.48 11.65 20.94
C LEU A 130 -2.79 11.07 22.18
N ASN A 131 -2.88 9.76 22.40
CA ASN A 131 -2.19 9.05 23.50
C ASN A 131 -0.67 9.16 23.41
N PHE A 132 -0.10 9.31 22.21
CA PHE A 132 1.33 9.56 22.00
C PHE A 132 1.72 11.04 22.12
N GLY A 133 0.77 11.94 22.39
CA GLY A 133 0.99 13.37 22.53
C GLY A 133 1.15 14.12 21.21
N TYR A 134 0.84 13.48 20.08
CA TYR A 134 0.72 14.17 18.79
C TYR A 134 -0.63 14.86 18.67
N ARG A 135 -0.78 15.67 17.62
CA ARG A 135 -1.97 16.45 17.39
C ARG A 135 -2.40 16.37 15.93
N ILE A 136 -3.67 16.65 15.70
CA ILE A 136 -4.43 16.31 14.50
C ILE A 136 -4.98 17.61 13.93
N TYR A 137 -4.62 17.94 12.69
CA TYR A 137 -5.25 19.05 11.97
C TYR A 137 -6.68 18.70 11.59
N GLY A 138 -6.87 17.47 11.10
CA GLY A 138 -8.20 16.94 10.78
C GLY A 138 -8.14 15.81 9.77
N TRP A 139 -9.33 15.37 9.39
CA TRP A 139 -9.54 14.41 8.33
C TRP A 139 -9.81 15.13 7.00
N ARG A 140 -9.32 14.53 5.92
CA ARG A 140 -9.56 14.92 4.54
C ARG A 140 -10.10 13.72 3.79
N GLN A 141 -11.31 13.81 3.27
CA GLN A 141 -11.81 12.81 2.32
C GLN A 141 -10.99 12.92 1.03
N VAL A 142 -10.43 11.81 0.56
CA VAL A 142 -9.59 11.83 -0.65
C VAL A 142 -10.49 11.96 -1.88
N PRO A 143 -10.28 12.97 -2.75
CA PRO A 143 -11.01 13.06 -4.00
C PRO A 143 -10.77 11.82 -4.84
N ILE A 144 -11.84 11.12 -5.22
CA ILE A 144 -11.77 9.93 -6.07
C ILE A 144 -12.79 9.96 -7.20
N ASN A 145 -12.44 9.39 -8.35
CA ASN A 145 -13.38 9.14 -9.44
C ASN A 145 -13.71 7.65 -9.54
N VAL A 146 -14.94 7.27 -9.19
CA VAL A 146 -15.37 5.87 -9.22
C VAL A 146 -15.83 5.38 -10.61
N ASP A 147 -15.96 6.26 -11.60
CA ASP A 147 -16.42 5.87 -12.94
C ASP A 147 -15.38 5.05 -13.71
N CYS A 148 -14.11 5.14 -13.28
CA CYS A 148 -12.98 4.41 -13.85
C CYS A 148 -12.78 3.01 -13.27
N ILE A 149 -13.54 2.60 -12.25
CA ILE A 149 -13.48 1.25 -11.66
C ILE A 149 -14.70 0.41 -12.03
N GLY A 150 -14.52 -0.91 -12.07
CA GLY A 150 -15.62 -1.84 -12.30
C GLY A 150 -16.49 -2.06 -11.06
N GLU A 151 -17.67 -2.68 -11.26
CA GLU A 151 -18.66 -2.89 -10.20
C GLU A 151 -18.11 -3.74 -9.05
N LYS A 152 -17.31 -4.77 -9.36
CA LYS A 152 -16.68 -5.65 -8.36
C LYS A 152 -15.72 -4.88 -7.46
N ALA A 153 -14.85 -4.05 -8.04
CA ALA A 153 -13.94 -3.19 -7.29
C ALA A 153 -14.71 -2.16 -6.45
N ASN A 154 -15.77 -1.56 -7.00
CA ASN A 154 -16.58 -0.57 -6.29
C ASN A 154 -17.40 -1.18 -5.13
N ALA A 155 -17.83 -2.44 -5.27
CA ALA A 155 -18.57 -3.16 -4.23
C ALA A 155 -17.70 -3.39 -2.97
N THR A 156 -16.42 -3.67 -3.15
CA THR A 156 -15.46 -3.85 -2.03
C THR A 156 -14.63 -2.60 -1.73
N ARG A 157 -14.93 -1.47 -2.39
CA ARG A 157 -14.22 -0.20 -2.20
C ARG A 157 -14.34 0.26 -0.74
N PRO A 158 -13.23 0.60 -0.06
CA PRO A 158 -13.29 1.24 1.24
C PRO A 158 -13.66 2.72 1.11
N GLU A 159 -14.09 3.33 2.20
CA GLU A 159 -14.05 4.79 2.27
C GLU A 159 -12.58 5.22 2.47
N ILE A 160 -12.13 6.23 1.72
CA ILE A 160 -10.71 6.58 1.61
C ILE A 160 -10.51 7.97 2.17
N GLU A 161 -9.83 8.03 3.31
CA GLU A 161 -9.59 9.28 4.01
C GLU A 161 -8.13 9.42 4.42
N GLN A 162 -7.71 10.67 4.53
CA GLN A 162 -6.42 11.06 5.04
C GLN A 162 -6.58 11.74 6.38
N ILE A 163 -5.74 11.38 7.35
CA ILE A 163 -5.62 12.12 8.60
C ILE A 163 -4.29 12.88 8.62
N MET A 164 -4.35 14.19 8.86
CA MET A 164 -3.19 15.08 8.85
C MET A 164 -2.78 15.44 10.28
N LEU A 165 -1.49 15.33 10.57
CA LEU A 165 -0.93 15.42 11.92
C LEU A 165 0.25 16.38 11.96
N TRP A 166 0.54 16.91 13.14
CA TRP A 166 1.81 17.60 13.38
C TRP A 166 2.54 17.08 14.62
N ASN A 167 3.86 17.27 14.58
CA ASN A 167 4.76 16.91 15.65
C ASN A 167 4.73 17.93 16.80
N ALA A 168 3.64 17.94 17.57
CA ALA A 168 3.46 18.83 18.71
C ALA A 168 4.51 18.65 19.82
N ARG A 169 5.21 17.52 19.83
CA ARG A 169 6.27 17.19 20.81
C ARG A 169 7.64 17.73 20.42
N GLY A 170 7.82 18.19 19.19
CA GLY A 170 9.11 18.67 18.68
C GLY A 170 10.21 17.61 18.70
N VAL A 171 9.86 16.32 18.57
CA VAL A 171 10.85 15.24 18.48
C VAL A 171 11.54 15.26 17.11
N SER A 172 12.69 14.58 16.97
CA SER A 172 13.32 14.45 15.65
C SER A 172 12.46 13.61 14.70
N GLU A 173 12.65 13.82 13.39
CA GLU A 173 11.95 13.11 12.33
C GLU A 173 12.04 11.57 12.47
N ASP A 174 13.22 11.02 12.77
CA ASP A 174 13.41 9.59 12.97
C ASP A 174 12.61 9.03 14.16
N VAL A 175 12.51 9.82 15.24
CA VAL A 175 11.69 9.45 16.39
C VAL A 175 10.22 9.52 16.03
N PHE A 176 9.81 10.54 15.27
CA PHE A 176 8.43 10.69 14.82
C PHE A 176 7.99 9.53 13.93
N GLU A 177 8.78 9.16 12.93
CA GLU A 177 8.52 7.99 12.07
C GLU A 177 8.38 6.69 12.86
N ARG A 178 9.30 6.44 13.81
CA ARG A 178 9.26 5.25 14.65
C ARG A 178 8.01 5.22 15.53
N GLU A 179 7.62 6.37 16.10
CA GLU A 179 6.43 6.44 16.92
C GLU A 179 5.14 6.30 16.09
N LEU A 180 5.08 6.87 14.87
CA LEU A 180 3.99 6.65 13.92
C LEU A 180 3.85 5.18 13.53
N TYR A 181 4.98 4.45 13.40
CA TYR A 181 4.96 2.99 13.24
C TYR A 181 4.28 2.30 14.44
N ILE A 182 4.64 2.66 15.68
CA ILE A 182 4.06 2.07 16.89
C ILE A 182 2.57 2.41 17.00
N ILE A 183 2.19 3.66 16.74
CA ILE A 183 0.80 4.14 16.71
C ILE A 183 0.00 3.30 15.71
N ARG A 184 0.49 3.12 14.48
CA ARG A 184 -0.19 2.27 13.49
C ARG A 184 -0.41 0.84 13.99
N ARG A 185 0.60 0.23 14.65
CA ARG A 185 0.47 -1.13 15.21
C ARG A 185 -0.56 -1.19 16.34
N LYS A 186 -0.66 -0.15 17.16
CA LYS A 186 -1.69 -0.03 18.20
C LYS A 186 -3.08 0.14 17.61
N ILE A 187 -3.23 0.97 16.58
CA ILE A 187 -4.49 1.11 15.82
C ILE A 187 -4.91 -0.24 15.23
N GLU A 188 -4.00 -0.93 14.55
CA GLU A 188 -4.27 -2.27 13.98
C GLU A 188 -4.74 -3.25 15.06
N LYS A 189 -4.10 -3.25 16.25
CA LYS A 189 -4.51 -4.11 17.37
C LYS A 189 -5.87 -3.72 17.94
N ALA A 190 -6.15 -2.43 18.09
CA ALA A 190 -7.42 -1.92 18.58
C ALA A 190 -8.57 -2.21 17.60
N ALA A 191 -8.32 -2.10 16.29
CA ALA A 191 -9.28 -2.47 15.23
C ALA A 191 -9.67 -3.95 15.30
N ILE A 192 -8.68 -4.84 15.50
CA ILE A 192 -8.92 -6.28 15.69
C ILE A 192 -9.77 -6.53 16.94
N ALA A 193 -9.43 -5.87 18.06
CA ALA A 193 -10.20 -6.01 19.30
C ALA A 193 -11.64 -5.49 19.18
N ALA A 194 -11.84 -4.43 18.38
CA ALA A 194 -13.14 -3.89 18.04
C ALA A 194 -13.89 -4.69 16.95
N GLN A 195 -13.26 -5.74 16.40
CA GLN A 195 -13.80 -6.57 15.32
C GLN A 195 -14.12 -5.81 14.03
N ILE A 196 -13.27 -4.85 13.65
CA ILE A 196 -13.42 -4.04 12.42
C ILE A 196 -12.27 -4.38 11.45
N PRO A 197 -12.34 -5.49 10.71
CA PRO A 197 -11.25 -5.96 9.83
C PRO A 197 -10.99 -5.07 8.61
N GLU A 198 -11.92 -4.18 8.26
CA GLU A 198 -11.83 -3.27 7.12
C GLU A 198 -10.92 -2.06 7.37
N LEU A 199 -10.68 -1.70 8.64
CA LEU A 199 -9.78 -0.60 8.99
C LEU A 199 -8.35 -0.95 8.59
N TYR A 200 -7.83 -0.25 7.59
CA TYR A 200 -6.50 -0.51 7.06
C TYR A 200 -5.74 0.78 6.77
N LEU A 201 -4.55 0.92 7.36
CA LEU A 201 -3.64 2.03 7.07
C LEU A 201 -2.68 1.61 5.95
N CYS A 202 -2.83 2.23 4.77
CA CYS A 202 -1.92 2.09 3.65
C CYS A 202 -0.54 2.61 4.05
N SER A 203 -0.49 3.82 4.59
CA SER A 203 0.68 4.47 5.15
C SER A 203 0.28 5.32 6.37
N LEU A 204 1.21 5.52 7.30
CA LEU A 204 1.13 6.52 8.37
C LEU A 204 2.56 6.95 8.68
N SER A 205 2.94 8.14 8.22
CA SER A 205 4.33 8.59 8.12
C SER A 205 4.37 10.13 7.98
N CYS A 206 5.49 10.76 8.36
CA CYS A 206 5.88 12.13 8.00
C CYS A 206 6.77 12.18 6.73
N ARG A 207 7.29 11.03 6.28
CA ARG A 207 8.12 10.93 5.08
C ARG A 207 7.35 10.63 3.80
N SER A 208 6.44 9.66 3.86
CA SER A 208 5.93 9.02 2.64
C SER A 208 4.47 8.63 2.69
N ILE A 209 3.84 8.59 1.51
CA ILE A 209 2.42 8.29 1.34
C ILE A 209 2.22 7.31 0.17
N ILE A 210 1.24 6.42 0.33
CA ILE A 210 0.91 5.39 -0.65
C ILE A 210 -0.48 5.63 -1.21
N TYR A 211 -0.58 5.84 -2.52
CA TYR A 211 -1.83 5.87 -3.27
C TYR A 211 -1.98 4.54 -4.00
N LYS A 212 -2.95 3.72 -3.61
CA LYS A 212 -3.16 2.40 -4.20
C LYS A 212 -4.63 1.99 -4.18
N GLY A 213 -5.03 1.07 -5.04
CA GLY A 213 -6.40 0.58 -5.08
C GLY A 213 -6.62 -0.48 -6.14
N MET A 214 -7.89 -0.88 -6.32
CA MET A 214 -8.31 -1.91 -7.27
C MET A 214 -8.79 -1.29 -8.58
N PHE A 215 -7.84 -0.73 -9.32
CA PHE A 215 -8.02 -0.14 -10.64
C PHE A 215 -6.90 -0.62 -11.57
N LEU A 216 -7.06 -0.43 -12.87
CA LEU A 216 -5.98 -0.64 -13.84
C LEU A 216 -4.84 0.37 -13.58
N ALA A 217 -3.60 -0.06 -13.76
CA ALA A 217 -2.42 0.80 -13.59
C ALA A 217 -2.53 2.13 -14.34
N GLU A 218 -3.10 2.10 -15.55
CA GLU A 218 -3.27 3.29 -16.39
C GLU A 218 -4.28 4.30 -15.82
N SER A 219 -5.25 3.82 -15.04
CA SER A 219 -6.32 4.62 -14.44
C SER A 219 -5.95 5.18 -13.06
N LEU A 220 -4.71 5.01 -12.59
CA LEU A 220 -4.26 5.53 -11.29
C LEU A 220 -4.59 7.02 -11.10
N THR A 221 -4.27 7.85 -12.09
CA THR A 221 -4.53 9.30 -12.03
C THR A 221 -5.98 9.67 -12.28
N ASP A 222 -6.73 8.80 -12.95
CA ASP A 222 -8.16 9.01 -13.14
C ASP A 222 -8.89 8.78 -11.82
N PHE A 223 -8.54 7.70 -11.10
CA PHE A 223 -9.08 7.39 -9.79
C PHE A 223 -8.61 8.37 -8.72
N TYR A 224 -7.33 8.74 -8.69
CA TYR A 224 -6.73 9.68 -7.74
C TYR A 224 -6.25 10.98 -8.41
N PRO A 225 -7.14 11.96 -8.63
CA PRO A 225 -6.81 13.22 -9.27
C PRO A 225 -5.77 14.06 -8.51
N ASP A 226 -5.60 13.85 -7.19
CA ASP A 226 -4.51 14.45 -6.40
C ASP A 226 -3.14 14.30 -7.11
N LEU A 227 -2.88 13.14 -7.72
CA LEU A 227 -1.61 12.82 -8.38
C LEU A 227 -1.33 13.67 -9.64
N LEU A 228 -2.31 14.42 -10.14
CA LEU A 228 -2.16 15.35 -11.26
C LEU A 228 -1.66 16.74 -10.81
N ASP A 229 -1.74 17.05 -9.52
CA ASP A 229 -1.32 18.33 -8.98
C ASP A 229 0.20 18.52 -9.08
N GLN A 230 0.63 19.73 -9.48
CA GLN A 230 2.05 20.03 -9.69
C GLN A 230 2.86 20.06 -8.38
N ARG A 231 2.19 20.25 -7.23
CA ARG A 231 2.78 20.20 -5.89
C ARG A 231 3.15 18.79 -5.48
N PHE A 232 2.67 17.75 -6.17
CA PHE A 232 3.12 16.36 -5.98
C PHE A 232 4.54 16.17 -6.52
N VAL A 233 5.51 16.54 -5.67
CA VAL A 233 6.94 16.41 -5.92
C VAL A 233 7.54 15.36 -5.00
N SER A 234 8.49 14.58 -5.52
CA SER A 234 9.21 13.59 -4.72
C SER A 234 10.62 13.34 -5.26
N ARG A 235 11.50 12.83 -4.40
CA ARG A 235 12.81 12.31 -4.74
C ARG A 235 12.73 10.87 -5.23
N PHE A 236 11.66 10.14 -4.93
CA PHE A 236 11.48 8.78 -5.38
C PHE A 236 10.02 8.47 -5.74
N ALA A 237 9.81 7.48 -6.57
CA ALA A 237 8.51 6.87 -6.80
C ALA A 237 8.70 5.36 -6.92
N ILE A 238 8.10 4.60 -6.00
CA ILE A 238 7.97 3.14 -6.12
C ILE A 238 6.59 2.87 -6.67
N TYR A 239 6.48 2.07 -7.72
CA TYR A 239 5.20 1.73 -8.33
C TYR A 239 5.06 0.23 -8.51
N HIS A 240 3.80 -0.23 -8.51
CA HIS A 240 3.49 -1.64 -8.66
C HIS A 240 2.14 -1.85 -9.34
N GLN A 241 2.08 -2.81 -10.25
CA GLN A 241 0.85 -3.41 -10.80
C GLN A 241 0.83 -4.88 -10.42
N ARG A 242 -0.25 -5.34 -9.77
CA ARG A 242 -0.44 -6.72 -9.37
C ARG A 242 -1.15 -7.55 -10.45
N TYR A 243 -0.92 -8.85 -10.40
CA TYR A 243 -1.61 -9.92 -11.09
C TYR A 243 -1.93 -10.98 -10.02
N SER A 244 -3.18 -11.38 -9.93
CA SER A 244 -3.75 -12.20 -8.88
C SER A 244 -4.34 -13.45 -9.51
N THR A 245 -4.13 -14.60 -8.88
CA THR A 245 -4.89 -15.81 -9.19
C THR A 245 -6.27 -15.82 -8.49
N ASN A 246 -6.56 -14.83 -7.63
CA ASN A 246 -7.84 -14.69 -6.95
C ASN A 246 -8.78 -13.76 -7.72
N THR A 247 -10.05 -14.17 -7.84
CA THR A 247 -11.12 -13.42 -8.52
C THR A 247 -11.83 -12.39 -7.62
N PHE A 248 -11.47 -12.29 -6.34
CA PHE A 248 -12.11 -11.38 -5.38
C PHE A 248 -11.23 -10.17 -5.06
N PRO A 249 -11.64 -8.96 -5.49
CA PRO A 249 -10.83 -7.77 -5.33
C PRO A 249 -10.71 -7.36 -3.86
N THR A 250 -9.49 -7.28 -3.34
CA THR A 250 -9.19 -6.90 -1.96
C THR A 250 -8.23 -5.71 -1.93
N TRP A 251 -8.77 -4.51 -1.72
CA TRP A 251 -8.05 -3.23 -1.79
C TRP A 251 -6.77 -3.18 -0.95
N ARG A 252 -6.79 -3.72 0.27
CA ARG A 252 -5.61 -3.74 1.15
C ARG A 252 -4.42 -4.56 0.62
N LEU A 253 -4.67 -5.50 -0.31
CA LEU A 253 -3.64 -6.35 -0.92
C LEU A 253 -2.99 -5.72 -2.16
N ALA A 254 -3.55 -4.62 -2.67
CA ALA A 254 -2.83 -3.81 -3.66
C ALA A 254 -1.50 -3.36 -3.07
N GLN A 255 -0.51 -3.17 -3.93
CA GLN A 255 0.83 -2.72 -3.60
C GLN A 255 1.09 -1.34 -4.23
N PRO A 256 2.07 -0.55 -3.75
CA PRO A 256 3.10 -0.88 -2.75
C PRO A 256 2.59 -1.15 -1.31
N PHE A 257 3.40 -1.89 -0.56
CA PHE A 257 3.35 -1.92 0.90
C PHE A 257 4.25 -0.83 1.49
N ARG A 258 4.14 -0.62 2.80
CA ARG A 258 4.74 0.49 3.55
C ARG A 258 6.23 0.72 3.31
N MET A 259 6.97 -0.33 2.96
CA MET A 259 8.42 -0.29 2.70
C MET A 259 8.83 -1.11 1.47
N LEU A 260 7.89 -1.77 0.78
CA LEU A 260 8.20 -2.82 -0.19
C LEU A 260 7.17 -2.85 -1.31
N ALA A 261 7.64 -3.08 -2.53
CA ALA A 261 6.83 -3.63 -3.61
C ALA A 261 7.51 -4.91 -4.11
N HIS A 262 6.73 -5.95 -4.38
CA HIS A 262 7.22 -7.30 -4.63
C HIS A 262 6.58 -7.89 -5.88
N ASN A 263 7.43 -8.20 -6.85
CA ASN A 263 7.09 -8.99 -8.03
C ASN A 263 7.65 -10.40 -7.86
N GLY A 264 6.77 -11.40 -7.87
CA GLY A 264 7.10 -12.80 -7.61
C GLY A 264 6.28 -13.40 -6.46
N GLU A 265 6.66 -14.61 -6.04
CA GLU A 265 5.99 -15.37 -4.97
C GLU A 265 6.98 -15.89 -3.92
N VAL A 266 6.62 -15.78 -2.64
CA VAL A 266 7.42 -16.30 -1.52
C VAL A 266 7.01 -17.75 -1.23
N ASN A 267 7.63 -18.71 -1.93
CA ASN A 267 7.32 -20.13 -1.82
C ASN A 267 7.59 -20.77 -0.44
N THR A 268 8.34 -20.09 0.44
CA THR A 268 8.66 -20.53 1.81
C THR A 268 7.81 -19.83 2.89
N LEU A 269 6.71 -19.15 2.51
CA LEU A 269 5.92 -18.30 3.40
C LEU A 269 5.54 -18.97 4.73
N ALA A 270 5.01 -20.19 4.70
CA ALA A 270 4.57 -20.91 5.90
C ALA A 270 5.75 -21.15 6.88
N GLY A 271 6.92 -21.52 6.35
CA GLY A 271 8.13 -21.67 7.15
C GLY A 271 8.56 -20.35 7.79
N ASN A 272 8.59 -19.26 7.00
CA ASN A 272 8.97 -17.94 7.49
C ASN A 272 8.03 -17.43 8.58
N VAL A 273 6.71 -17.62 8.43
CA VAL A 273 5.70 -17.24 9.44
C VAL A 273 5.93 -17.99 10.75
N ASN A 274 6.13 -19.31 10.69
CA ASN A 274 6.36 -20.13 11.88
C ASN A 274 7.67 -19.75 12.61
N TRP A 275 8.73 -19.50 11.85
CA TRP A 275 9.99 -19.01 12.40
C TRP A 275 9.80 -17.64 13.06
N MET A 276 9.05 -16.73 12.44
CA MET A 276 8.84 -15.40 13.01
C MET A 276 8.09 -15.46 14.35
N SER A 277 7.04 -16.28 14.47
CA SER A 277 6.35 -16.51 15.74
C SER A 277 7.29 -17.00 16.85
N SER A 278 8.30 -17.81 16.49
CA SER A 278 9.31 -18.27 17.45
C SER A 278 10.29 -17.16 17.84
N HIS A 279 10.72 -16.33 16.88
CA HIS A 279 11.63 -15.21 17.14
C HIS A 279 10.96 -14.09 17.95
N GLU A 280 9.66 -13.84 17.76
CA GLU A 280 8.92 -12.82 18.52
C GLU A 280 8.95 -13.04 20.03
N THR A 281 8.99 -14.30 20.49
CA THR A 281 9.10 -14.61 21.94
C THR A 281 10.41 -14.13 22.59
N ARG A 282 11.41 -13.72 21.78
CA ARG A 282 12.73 -13.29 22.25
C ARG A 282 12.95 -11.78 22.16
N LEU A 283 11.96 -11.03 21.67
CA LEU A 283 11.99 -9.57 21.51
C LEU A 283 11.28 -8.88 22.70
#